data_AF-A0A1S1BRU3-F1
#
_entry.id   AF-A0A1S1BRU3-F1
#
_cell.length_a   1.000
_cell.length_b   1.000
_cell.length_c   1.000
_cell.angle_alpha   90.00
_cell.angle_beta   90.00
_cell.angle_gamma   90.00
#
_symmetry.space_group_name_H-M   'P 1'
#
loop_
_entity.id
_entity.type
_entity.pdbx_description
1 polymer ?
#
loop_
_entity_poly.entity_id
_entity_poly.type
_entity_poly.pdbx_seq_one_letter_code
_entity_poly.pdbx_strand_id
1 'polypeptide(L)'
;MVNNNVLQFELPEDFNNQLKASLIYIYRDAMEEAKRDCAVTREMLTIDEVAKMYSTSRNTIIENWHKQLGLPLSKLGNKIYIERKVLNDFIRAHPYQ
;
A
#
# COMPACT_ATOMS: atom_id res chain seq x y z
N MET A 1 64.54 10.57 -1.06
CA MET A 1 63.45 9.88 -1.79
C MET A 1 62.87 8.90 -0.79
N VAL A 2 61.64 8.99 -0.29
CA VAL A 2 60.35 9.35 -0.90
C VAL A 2 59.48 10.02 0.19
N ASN A 3 58.96 11.22 -0.06
CA ASN A 3 57.94 11.85 0.79
C ASN A 3 56.60 11.13 0.53
N ASN A 4 56.28 10.11 1.33
CA ASN A 4 54.92 9.55 1.38
C ASN A 4 54.03 10.48 2.21
N ASN A 5 53.75 11.68 1.69
CA ASN A 5 52.62 12.48 2.16
C ASN A 5 51.35 11.82 1.65
N VAL A 6 50.91 10.77 2.34
CA VAL A 6 49.55 10.26 2.19
C VAL A 6 48.65 11.33 2.79
N LEU A 7 48.05 12.16 1.93
CA LEU A 7 46.97 13.07 2.31
C LEU A 7 45.79 12.21 2.76
N GLN A 8 45.77 11.84 4.05
CA GLN A 8 44.58 11.29 4.68
C GLN A 8 43.59 12.44 4.82
N PHE A 9 42.67 12.50 3.87
CA PHE A 9 41.52 13.39 3.94
C PHE A 9 40.54 12.78 4.94
N GLU A 10 40.61 13.22 6.20
CA GLU A 10 39.60 12.87 7.19
C GLU A 10 38.27 13.48 6.76
N LEU A 11 37.26 12.63 6.59
CA LEU A 11 35.90 13.07 6.28
C LEU A 11 35.43 13.99 7.42
N PRO A 12 35.11 15.27 7.13
CA PRO A 12 34.66 16.19 8.15
C PRO A 12 33.43 15.62 8.88
N GLU A 13 33.42 15.66 10.20
CA GLU A 13 32.28 15.16 10.99
C GLU A 13 30.97 15.84 10.56
N ASP A 14 31.03 17.13 10.20
CA ASP A 14 29.90 17.88 9.66
C ASP A 14 29.31 17.25 8.39
N PHE A 15 30.16 16.75 7.49
CA PHE A 15 29.71 16.08 6.28
C PHE A 15 29.03 14.74 6.62
N ASN A 16 29.57 13.99 7.57
CA ASN A 16 28.98 12.73 8.03
C ASN A 16 27.62 12.97 8.72
N ASN A 17 27.51 14.05 9.51
CA ASN A 17 26.27 14.46 10.16
C ASN A 17 25.21 14.90 9.14
N GLN A 18 25.58 15.68 8.13
CA GLN A 18 24.69 16.10 7.04
C GLN A 18 24.22 14.91 6.19
N LEU A 19 25.12 13.97 5.90
CA LEU A 19 24.80 12.75 5.16
C LEU A 19 23.82 11.87 5.94
N LYS A 20 24.07 11.66 7.24
CA LYS A 20 23.14 10.93 8.12
C LYS A 20 21.78 11.61 8.18
N ALA A 21 21.73 12.93 8.33
CA ALA A 21 20.48 13.67 8.36
C ALA A 21 19.69 13.51 7.06
N SER A 22 20.37 13.60 5.91
CA SER A 22 19.77 13.40 4.59
C SER A 22 19.24 11.98 4.40
N LEU A 23 19.98 10.96 4.83
CA LEU A 23 19.55 9.57 4.77
C LEU A 23 18.33 9.30 5.65
N ILE A 24 18.28 9.87 6.86
CA ILE A 24 17.13 9.76 7.75
C ILE A 24 15.90 10.41 7.12
N TYR A 25 16.07 11.55 6.46
CA TYR A 25 14.98 12.24 5.77
C TYR A 25 14.41 11.38 4.63
N ILE A 26 15.26 10.88 3.73
CA ILE A 26 14.85 10.02 2.61
C ILE A 26 14.17 8.75 3.13
N TYR A 27 14.73 8.13 4.17
CA TYR A 27 14.13 6.93 4.77
C TYR A 27 12.76 7.21 5.38
N ARG A 28 12.58 8.36 6.05
CA ARG A 28 11.28 8.76 6.59
C ARG A 28 10.26 8.98 5.49
N ASP A 29 10.65 9.66 4.41
CA ASP A 29 9.76 9.94 3.29
C ASP A 29 9.32 8.64 2.59
N ALA A 30 10.26 7.74 2.31
CA ALA A 30 9.98 6.42 1.76
C ALA A 30 9.09 5.57 2.70
N MET A 31 9.29 5.67 4.02
CA MET A 31 8.45 4.98 5.00
C MET A 31 7.05 5.59 5.13
N GLU A 32 6.91 6.90 4.98
CA GLU A 32 5.60 7.55 4.94
C GLU A 32 4.84 7.20 3.67
N GLU A 33 5.51 7.16 2.53
CA GLU A 33 4.94 6.69 1.26
C GLU A 33 4.52 5.22 1.37
N ALA A 34 5.38 4.35 1.90
CA ALA A 34 5.04 2.96 2.15
C ALA A 34 3.85 2.81 3.12
N LYS A 35 3.73 3.66 4.15
CA LYS A 35 2.56 3.67 5.05
C LYS A 35 1.30 4.13 4.34
N ARG A 36 1.38 5.14 3.47
CA ARG A 36 0.26 5.60 2.63
C ARG A 36 -0.17 4.48 1.68
N ASP A 37 0.76 3.82 1.02
CA ASP A 37 0.48 2.68 0.14
C ASP A 37 -0.12 1.50 0.92
N CYS A 38 0.35 1.24 2.14
CA CYS A 38 -0.23 0.25 3.05
C CYS A 38 -1.65 0.61 3.50
N ALA A 39 -1.93 1.91 3.70
CA ALA A 39 -3.27 2.39 4.03
C ALA A 39 -4.21 2.24 2.83
N VAL A 40 -3.77 2.60 1.62
CA VAL A 40 -4.53 2.43 0.37
C VAL A 40 -4.78 0.94 0.07
N THR A 41 -3.79 0.07 0.27
CA THR A 41 -3.97 -1.38 0.12
C THR A 41 -4.84 -1.99 1.22
N ARG A 42 -4.99 -1.37 2.40
CA ARG A 42 -6.00 -1.76 3.41
C ARG A 42 -7.42 -1.36 3.01
N GLU A 43 -7.56 -0.30 2.22
CA GLU A 43 -8.83 0.22 1.74
C GLU A 43 -9.34 -0.53 0.51
N MET A 44 -8.47 -1.13 -0.31
CA MET A 44 -8.87 -1.90 -1.50
C MET A 44 -8.72 -3.40 -1.26
N LEU A 45 -9.83 -4.13 -1.29
CA LEU A 45 -9.89 -5.58 -1.13
C LEU A 45 -10.01 -6.27 -2.47
N THR A 46 -9.21 -7.31 -2.70
CA THR A 46 -9.41 -8.19 -3.85
C THR A 46 -10.69 -9.01 -3.70
N ILE A 47 -11.26 -9.46 -4.82
CA ILE A 47 -12.40 -10.39 -4.83
C ILE A 47 -12.13 -11.62 -3.94
N ASP A 48 -10.88 -12.10 -3.90
CA ASP A 48 -10.46 -13.22 -3.06
C ASP A 48 -10.56 -12.95 -1.57
N GLU A 49 -10.12 -11.77 -1.15
CA GLU A 49 -10.18 -11.36 0.25
C GLU A 49 -11.63 -11.18 0.68
N VAL A 50 -12.46 -10.58 -0.17
CA VAL A 50 -13.90 -10.43 0.09
C VAL A 50 -14.59 -11.80 0.16
N ALA A 51 -14.29 -12.71 -0.76
CA ALA A 51 -14.81 -14.07 -0.77
C ALA A 51 -14.50 -14.81 0.54
N LYS A 52 -13.26 -14.68 1.04
CA LYS A 52 -12.86 -15.27 2.32
C LYS A 52 -13.53 -14.59 3.52
N MET A 53 -13.60 -13.25 3.53
CA MET A 53 -14.19 -12.48 4.63
C MET A 53 -15.66 -12.82 4.87
N TYR A 54 -16.42 -13.01 3.79
CA TYR A 54 -17.86 -13.26 3.86
C TYR A 54 -18.24 -14.71 3.56
N SER A 55 -17.26 -15.62 3.52
CA SER A 55 -17.45 -17.05 3.22
C SER A 55 -18.33 -17.29 1.98
N THR A 56 -18.12 -16.49 0.93
CA THR A 56 -18.92 -16.50 -0.29
C THR A 56 -18.08 -16.85 -1.50
N SER A 57 -18.73 -17.23 -2.61
CA SER A 57 -18.03 -17.56 -3.84
C SER A 57 -17.67 -16.30 -4.65
N ARG A 58 -16.60 -16.36 -5.45
CA ARG A 58 -16.28 -15.27 -6.39
C ARG A 58 -17.43 -14.97 -7.35
N ASN A 59 -18.14 -16.01 -7.79
CA ASN A 59 -19.29 -15.86 -8.68
C ASN A 59 -20.43 -15.12 -7.99
N THR A 60 -20.64 -15.33 -6.69
CA THR A 60 -21.64 -14.57 -5.92
C THR A 60 -21.30 -13.09 -5.90
N ILE A 61 -20.02 -12.73 -5.72
CA ILE A 61 -19.60 -11.33 -5.70
C ILE A 61 -19.77 -10.68 -7.10
N ILE A 62 -19.42 -11.39 -8.18
CA ILE A 62 -19.46 -10.83 -9.53
C ILE A 62 -20.89 -10.84 -10.12
N GLU A 63 -21.59 -11.97 -10.03
CA GLU A 63 -22.90 -12.14 -10.67
C GLU A 63 -24.05 -11.63 -9.81
N ASN A 64 -23.99 -11.78 -8.48
CA ASN A 64 -25.06 -11.29 -7.61
C ASN A 64 -24.73 -9.88 -7.11
N TRP A 65 -23.62 -9.69 -6.39
CA TRP A 65 -23.36 -8.40 -5.75
C TRP A 65 -23.07 -7.29 -6.75
N HIS A 66 -22.23 -7.53 -7.76
CA HIS A 66 -21.91 -6.52 -8.76
C HIS A 66 -23.03 -6.36 -9.81
N LYS A 67 -23.44 -7.43 -10.51
CA LYS A 67 -24.41 -7.30 -11.61
C LYS A 67 -25.86 -7.10 -11.17
N GLN A 68 -26.31 -7.74 -10.08
CA GLN A 68 -27.71 -7.63 -9.64
C GLN A 68 -27.91 -6.51 -8.62
N LEU A 69 -26.99 -6.39 -7.65
CA LEU A 69 -27.13 -5.43 -6.54
C LEU A 69 -26.31 -4.14 -6.73
N GLY A 70 -25.49 -4.05 -7.78
CA GLY A 70 -24.80 -2.82 -8.17
C GLY A 70 -23.54 -2.49 -7.36
N LEU A 71 -22.89 -3.46 -6.72
CA LEU A 71 -21.61 -3.25 -6.03
C LEU A 71 -20.55 -2.77 -7.02
N PRO A 72 -19.94 -1.57 -6.85
CA PRO A 72 -18.92 -1.09 -7.77
C PRO A 72 -17.62 -1.87 -7.61
N LEU A 73 -17.11 -2.37 -8.74
CA LEU A 73 -15.85 -3.08 -8.83
C LEU A 73 -14.85 -2.22 -9.60
N SER A 74 -13.66 -2.03 -9.03
CA SER A 74 -12.56 -1.30 -9.65
C SER A 74 -11.56 -2.29 -10.25
N LYS A 75 -11.30 -2.17 -11.56
CA LYS A 75 -10.27 -2.98 -12.22
C LYS A 75 -8.94 -2.23 -12.20
N LEU A 76 -7.97 -2.75 -11.46
CA LEU A 76 -6.61 -2.21 -11.42
C LEU A 76 -5.68 -3.23 -12.11
N GLY A 77 -5.25 -2.93 -13.34
CA GLY A 77 -4.50 -3.85 -14.18
C GLY A 77 -5.31 -5.12 -14.50
N ASN A 78 -4.80 -6.28 -14.07
CA ASN A 78 -5.44 -7.58 -14.31
C ASN A 78 -6.23 -8.13 -13.12
N LYS A 79 -6.30 -7.38 -12.00
CA LYS A 79 -7.02 -7.78 -10.79
C LYS A 79 -8.22 -6.85 -10.54
N ILE A 80 -9.23 -7.41 -9.89
CA ILE A 80 -10.45 -6.69 -9.50
C ILE A 80 -10.38 -6.42 -8.01
N TYR A 81 -10.66 -5.17 -7.66
CA TYR A 81 -10.63 -4.64 -6.30
C TYR A 81 -11.97 -4.01 -5.94
N ILE A 82 -12.26 -4.00 -4.65
CA ILE A 82 -13.46 -3.43 -4.03
C ILE A 82 -12.99 -2.54 -2.89
N GLU A 83 -13.44 -1.29 -2.86
CA GLU A 83 -13.15 -0.43 -1.73
C GLU A 83 -13.91 -0.92 -0.48
N ARG A 84 -13.18 -1.12 0.63
CA ARG A 84 -13.69 -1.64 1.90
C ARG A 84 -14.84 -0.80 2.44
N LYS A 85 -14.77 0.53 2.29
CA LYS A 85 -15.84 1.43 2.71
C LYS A 85 -17.12 1.14 1.94
N VAL A 86 -17.02 1.08 0.61
CA VAL A 86 -18.15 0.76 -0.27
C VAL A 86 -18.71 -0.63 0.00
N LEU A 87 -17.84 -1.63 0.23
CA LEU A 87 -18.25 -2.96 0.62
C LEU A 87 -19.01 -2.97 1.95
N ASN A 88 -18.51 -2.26 2.96
CA ASN A 88 -19.18 -2.17 4.26
C ASN A 88 -20.53 -1.46 4.15
N ASP A 89 -20.62 -0.37 3.39
CA ASP A 89 -21.85 0.36 3.15
C ASP A 89 -22.86 -0.52 2.37
N PHE A 90 -22.38 -1.27 1.39
CA PHE A 90 -23.18 -2.24 0.63
C PHE A 90 -23.77 -3.34 1.51
N ILE A 91 -22.95 -3.96 2.37
CA ILE A 91 -23.39 -5.02 3.30
C ILE A 91 -24.35 -4.45 4.35
N ARG A 92 -24.15 -3.21 4.81
CA ARG A 92 -25.09 -2.53 5.71
C ARG A 92 -26.42 -2.20 5.04
N ALA A 93 -26.42 -1.92 3.74
CA ALA A 93 -27.62 -1.66 2.95
C ALA A 93 -28.36 -2.94 2.54
N HIS A 94 -27.64 -4.08 2.48
CA HIS A 94 -28.19 -5.41 2.23
C HIS A 94 -27.92 -6.34 3.43
N PRO A 95 -28.39 -5.97 4.65
CA PRO A 95 -28.27 -6.86 5.77
C PRO A 95 -29.20 -8.05 5.46
N TYR A 96 -28.66 -9.26 5.47
CA TYR A 96 -29.37 -10.52 5.22
C TYR A 96 -29.59 -10.89 3.74
N GLN A 97 -28.61 -11.63 3.20
CA GLN A 97 -28.90 -12.87 2.47
C GLN A 97 -28.29 -14.03 3.26
#